data_AF-A0A7W5FF84-F1
#
_entry.id   AF-A0A7W5FF84-F1
#
_cell.length_a   1.000
_cell.length_b   1.000
_cell.length_c   1.000
_cell.angle_alpha   90.00
_cell.angle_beta   90.00
_cell.angle_gamma   90.00
#
_symmetry.space_group_name_H-M   'P 1'
#
loop_
_entity.id
_entity.type
_entity.pdbx_description
1 polymer ?
#
loop_
_entity_poly.entity_id
_entity_poly.type
_entity_poly.pdbx_seq_one_letter_code
_entity_poly.pdbx_strand_id
1 'polypeptide(L)'
;MSDLLKSHIENVLEANYATVSKTLQRVEELEAEGRRVIIGGQIGEDAWDIIDWRTNEILAAGTDGLAGYAVAGTELDPDGTWIHLDQILEEEDPEYVETPGLPEGLAATIEDWVLTGDPEEIAAFIGWPLEKVEEYQAEA
;
A
#
# COMPACT_ATOMS: atom_id res chain seq x y z
N MET A 1 11.49 21.17 -20.00
CA MET A 1 10.17 20.96 -19.36
C MET A 1 9.75 19.51 -19.46
N SER A 2 9.76 18.88 -20.64
CA SER A 2 9.58 17.42 -20.76
C SER A 2 10.55 16.63 -19.89
N ASP A 3 11.84 17.00 -19.90
CA ASP A 3 12.86 16.23 -19.18
C ASP A 3 12.73 16.37 -17.66
N LEU A 4 12.31 17.56 -17.20
CA LEU A 4 12.02 17.80 -15.79
C LEU A 4 10.81 16.98 -15.32
N LEU A 5 9.76 16.91 -16.14
CA LEU A 5 8.57 16.10 -15.86
C LEU A 5 8.91 14.61 -15.85
N LYS A 6 9.67 14.13 -16.84
CA LYS A 6 10.13 12.74 -16.88
C LYS A 6 10.92 12.38 -15.63
N SER A 7 11.91 13.19 -15.25
CA SER A 7 12.68 12.94 -14.02
C SER A 7 11.81 12.96 -12.77
N HIS A 8 10.81 13.84 -12.69
CA HIS A 8 9.88 13.84 -11.57
C HIS A 8 9.06 12.54 -11.50
N ILE A 9 8.50 12.09 -12.63
CA ILE A 9 7.75 10.83 -12.73
C ILE A 9 8.62 9.63 -12.34
N GLU A 10 9.84 9.57 -12.87
CA GLU A 10 10.80 8.51 -12.54
C GLU A 10 11.10 8.49 -11.03
N ASN A 11 11.30 9.64 -10.41
CA ASN A 11 11.55 9.73 -8.97
C ASN A 11 10.33 9.32 -8.13
N VAL A 12 9.11 9.68 -8.56
CA VAL A 12 7.86 9.23 -7.91
C VAL A 12 7.74 7.71 -7.94
N LEU A 13 7.96 7.10 -9.11
CA LEU A 13 7.89 5.65 -9.25
C LEU A 13 8.95 4.95 -8.39
N GLU A 14 10.21 5.43 -8.40
CA GLU A 14 11.28 4.86 -7.57
C GLU A 14 10.97 5.02 -6.06
N ALA A 15 10.41 6.15 -5.64
CA ALA A 15 10.02 6.38 -4.24
C ALA A 15 8.86 5.47 -3.81
N ASN A 16 7.84 5.29 -4.67
CA ASN A 16 6.74 4.37 -4.40
C ASN A 16 7.25 2.93 -4.29
N TYR A 17 8.05 2.48 -5.25
CA TYR A 17 8.65 1.14 -5.22
C TYR A 17 9.50 0.89 -3.98
N ALA A 18 10.31 1.88 -3.58
CA ALA A 18 11.13 1.78 -2.38
C ALA A 18 10.28 1.67 -1.10
N THR A 19 9.18 2.42 -1.03
CA THR A 19 8.22 2.37 0.08
C THR A 19 7.57 0.99 0.15
N VAL A 20 6.95 0.53 -0.94
CA VAL A 20 6.30 -0.79 -1.03
C VAL A 20 7.27 -1.91 -0.73
N SER A 21 8.49 -1.87 -1.29
CA SER A 21 9.52 -2.88 -1.02
C SER A 21 9.89 -2.94 0.47
N LYS A 22 9.96 -1.78 1.14
CA LYS A 22 10.21 -1.70 2.57
C LYS A 22 9.04 -2.26 3.38
N THR A 23 7.80 -1.98 2.99
CA THR A 23 6.60 -2.56 3.61
C THR A 23 6.63 -4.08 3.49
N LEU A 24 6.86 -4.61 2.29
CA LEU A 24 6.92 -6.05 2.04
C LEU A 24 8.05 -6.72 2.84
N GLN A 25 9.22 -6.09 2.92
CA GLN A 25 10.30 -6.58 3.77
C GLN A 25 9.88 -6.59 5.25
N ARG A 26 9.23 -5.54 5.73
CA ARG A 26 8.77 -5.46 7.12
C ARG A 26 7.75 -6.54 7.44
N VAL A 27 6.84 -6.83 6.49
CA VAL A 27 5.90 -7.95 6.58
C VAL A 27 6.65 -9.28 6.67
N GLU A 28 7.64 -9.52 5.81
CA GLU A 28 8.44 -10.76 5.86
C GLU A 28 9.19 -10.94 7.19
N GLU A 29 9.73 -9.86 7.75
CA GLU A 29 10.37 -9.87 9.08
C GLU A 29 9.38 -10.24 10.19
N LEU A 30 8.19 -9.63 10.18
CA LEU A 30 7.11 -9.93 11.13
C LEU A 30 6.63 -11.38 11.02
N GLU A 31 6.45 -11.87 9.79
CA GLU A 31 6.08 -13.27 9.54
C GLU A 31 7.17 -14.24 10.04
N ALA A 32 8.45 -13.91 9.85
CA ALA A 32 9.57 -14.69 10.38
C ALA A 32 9.63 -14.71 11.91
N GLU A 33 9.12 -13.67 12.57
CA GLU A 33 8.92 -13.61 14.04
C GLU A 33 7.68 -14.40 14.51
N GLY A 34 6.92 -15.00 13.59
CA GLY A 34 5.70 -15.75 13.87
C GLY A 34 4.44 -14.89 13.97
N ARG A 35 4.49 -13.63 13.48
CA ARG A 35 3.31 -12.79 13.36
C ARG A 35 2.51 -13.15 12.11
N ARG A 36 1.21 -12.85 12.12
CA ARG A 36 0.36 -12.89 10.93
C ARG A 36 -0.11 -11.48 10.59
N VAL A 37 0.02 -11.09 9.32
CA VAL A 37 -0.50 -9.81 8.83
C VAL A 37 -1.94 -9.98 8.37
N ILE A 38 -2.83 -9.15 8.89
CA ILE A 38 -4.24 -9.13 8.52
C ILE A 38 -4.65 -7.76 7.97
N ILE A 39 -5.70 -7.77 7.16
CA ILE A 39 -6.47 -6.58 6.77
C ILE A 39 -7.95 -6.82 7.09
N GLY A 40 -8.80 -5.88 6.68
CA GLY A 40 -10.22 -5.91 6.95
C GLY A 40 -10.57 -5.11 8.19
N GLY A 41 -11.84 -5.12 8.54
CA GLY A 41 -12.35 -4.32 9.64
C GLY A 41 -13.84 -4.14 9.51
N GLN A 42 -14.35 -3.02 10.02
CA GLN A 42 -15.77 -2.73 9.93
C GLN A 42 -16.14 -2.30 8.50
N ILE A 43 -17.09 -3.04 7.91
CA ILE A 43 -17.71 -2.75 6.61
C ILE A 43 -19.10 -2.16 6.86
N GLY A 44 -19.19 -0.83 6.92
CA GLY A 44 -20.45 -0.14 7.21
C GLY A 44 -20.84 -0.17 8.69
N GLU A 45 -22.13 -0.11 9.00
CA GLU A 45 -22.60 0.01 10.39
C GLU A 45 -22.47 -1.32 11.15
N ASP A 46 -22.93 -2.41 10.53
CA ASP A 46 -23.03 -3.70 11.20
C ASP A 46 -22.10 -4.78 10.64
N ALA A 47 -21.63 -4.68 9.39
CA ALA A 47 -20.81 -5.73 8.80
C ALA A 47 -19.31 -5.54 9.12
N TRP A 48 -18.58 -6.64 9.10
CA TRP A 48 -17.12 -6.65 9.27
C TRP A 48 -16.50 -7.90 8.65
N ASP A 49 -15.20 -7.82 8.36
CA ASP A 49 -14.37 -8.95 7.96
C ASP A 49 -12.97 -8.90 8.60
N ILE A 50 -12.29 -10.04 8.57
CA ILE A 50 -10.87 -10.20 8.88
C ILE A 50 -10.28 -11.06 7.78
N ILE A 51 -9.26 -10.56 7.11
CA ILE A 51 -8.67 -11.19 5.93
C ILE A 51 -7.18 -11.37 6.17
N ASP A 52 -6.66 -12.54 5.83
CA ASP A 52 -5.21 -12.77 5.75
C ASP A 52 -4.66 -12.00 4.54
N TRP A 53 -3.81 -11.02 4.79
CA TRP A 53 -3.33 -10.10 3.75
C TRP A 53 -2.56 -10.84 2.65
N ARG A 54 -1.75 -11.84 3.01
CA ARG A 54 -0.89 -12.57 2.07
C ARG A 54 -1.71 -13.42 1.11
N THR A 55 -2.74 -14.08 1.62
CA THR A 55 -3.49 -15.10 0.88
C THR A 55 -4.83 -14.59 0.34
N ASN A 56 -5.29 -13.42 0.78
CA ASN A 56 -6.65 -12.91 0.58
C ASN A 56 -7.74 -13.86 1.11
N GLU A 57 -7.40 -14.76 2.05
CA GLU A 57 -8.37 -15.63 2.69
C GLU A 57 -9.18 -14.85 3.72
N ILE A 58 -10.51 -14.87 3.61
CA ILE A 58 -11.40 -14.36 4.66
C ILE A 58 -11.35 -15.32 5.85
N LEU A 59 -10.68 -14.89 6.93
CA LEU A 59 -10.54 -15.64 8.17
C LEU A 59 -11.85 -15.64 8.97
N ALA A 60 -12.55 -14.51 8.96
CA ALA A 60 -13.89 -14.38 9.54
C ALA A 60 -14.64 -13.18 8.94
N ALA A 61 -15.96 -13.22 9.04
CA ALA A 61 -16.83 -12.09 8.71
C ALA A 61 -18.13 -12.17 9.54
N GLY A 62 -18.76 -11.04 9.77
CA GLY A 62 -19.98 -10.95 10.57
C GLY A 62 -20.81 -9.71 10.26
N THR A 63 -21.99 -9.64 10.91
CA THR A 63 -22.96 -8.53 10.77
C THR A 63 -23.47 -8.03 12.11
N ASP A 64 -22.64 -8.15 13.15
CA ASP A 64 -22.89 -7.78 14.54
C ASP A 64 -21.94 -6.66 15.02
N GLY A 65 -21.39 -5.92 14.06
CA GLY A 65 -20.60 -4.72 14.24
C GLY A 65 -19.26 -4.94 14.93
N LEU A 66 -18.72 -3.86 15.49
CA LEU A 66 -17.41 -3.86 16.15
C LEU A 66 -17.31 -4.87 17.30
N ALA A 67 -18.43 -5.18 17.97
CA ALA A 67 -18.45 -6.16 19.05
C ALA A 67 -18.14 -7.57 18.53
N GLY A 68 -18.75 -7.97 17.41
CA GLY A 68 -18.46 -9.24 16.76
C GLY A 68 -17.03 -9.33 16.26
N TYR A 69 -16.55 -8.27 15.60
CA TYR A 69 -15.17 -8.16 15.15
C TYR A 69 -14.16 -8.36 16.28
N ALA A 70 -14.35 -7.68 17.42
CA ALA A 70 -13.44 -7.77 18.57
C ALA A 70 -13.44 -9.17 19.21
N VAL A 71 -14.61 -9.82 19.28
CA VAL A 71 -14.74 -11.20 19.77
C VAL A 71 -14.01 -12.16 18.84
N ALA A 72 -14.28 -12.08 17.53
CA ALA A 72 -13.64 -12.93 16.53
C ALA A 72 -12.11 -12.79 16.52
N GLY A 73 -11.59 -11.56 16.60
CA GLY A 73 -10.15 -11.32 16.72
C GLY A 73 -9.53 -11.99 17.94
N THR A 74 -10.19 -11.91 19.11
CA THR A 74 -9.70 -12.56 20.34
C THR A 74 -9.75 -14.09 20.26
N GLU A 75 -10.79 -14.65 19.62
CA GLU A 75 -10.94 -16.10 19.47
C GLU A 75 -9.97 -16.70 18.46
N LEU A 76 -9.69 -15.98 17.37
CA LEU A 76 -8.82 -16.44 16.29
C LEU A 76 -7.33 -16.21 16.58
N ASP A 77 -7.00 -15.19 17.38
CA ASP A 77 -5.64 -14.86 17.80
C ASP A 77 -5.51 -14.72 19.32
N PRO A 78 -5.70 -15.82 20.08
CA PRO A 78 -5.63 -15.79 21.53
C PRO A 78 -4.25 -15.39 22.09
N ASP A 79 -3.20 -15.56 21.27
CA ASP A 79 -1.81 -15.26 21.64
C ASP A 79 -1.38 -13.82 21.26
N GLY A 80 -2.24 -13.05 20.59
CA GLY A 80 -1.94 -11.67 20.20
C GLY A 80 -0.78 -11.57 19.19
N THR A 81 -0.72 -12.50 18.25
CA THR A 81 0.31 -12.62 17.21
C THR A 81 -0.05 -11.89 15.91
N TRP A 82 -1.29 -11.47 15.74
CA TRP A 82 -1.74 -10.76 14.55
C TRP A 82 -1.34 -9.29 14.62
N ILE A 83 -1.00 -8.74 13.45
CA ILE A 83 -0.74 -7.33 13.24
C ILE A 83 -1.53 -6.87 12.02
N HIS A 84 -2.11 -5.68 12.10
CA HIS A 84 -2.89 -5.13 11.01
C HIS A 84 -1.97 -4.41 10.02
N LEU A 85 -2.18 -4.55 8.71
CA LEU A 85 -1.35 -3.89 7.70
C LEU A 85 -1.31 -2.38 7.92
N ASP A 86 -2.44 -1.77 8.29
CA ASP A 86 -2.52 -0.32 8.53
C ASP A 86 -1.54 0.12 9.62
N GLN A 87 -1.25 -0.71 10.63
CA GLN A 87 -0.25 -0.40 11.66
C GLN A 87 1.17 -0.41 11.10
N ILE A 88 1.44 -1.25 10.11
CA ILE A 88 2.74 -1.29 9.41
C ILE A 88 2.88 -0.03 8.54
N LEU A 89 1.81 0.34 7.81
CA LEU A 89 1.78 1.53 6.96
C LEU A 89 1.86 2.83 7.78
N GLU A 90 1.28 2.89 8.98
CA GLU A 90 1.39 4.05 9.89
C GLU A 90 2.83 4.30 10.39
N GLU A 91 3.70 3.27 10.39
CA GLU A 91 5.12 3.43 10.71
C GLU A 91 5.92 4.04 9.54
N GLU A 92 5.32 4.11 8.35
CA GLU A 92 5.95 4.63 7.15
C GLU A 92 5.62 6.11 6.97
N ASP A 93 6.67 6.93 6.83
CA ASP A 93 6.53 8.33 6.42
C ASP A 93 6.65 8.35 4.89
N PRO A 94 5.57 8.67 4.15
CA PRO A 94 5.62 8.67 2.69
C PRO A 94 6.68 9.68 2.21
N GLU A 95 7.62 9.21 1.38
CA GLU A 95 8.71 10.05 0.91
C GLU A 95 8.18 11.08 -0.09
N TYR A 96 8.11 12.34 0.33
CA TYR A 96 7.68 13.43 -0.53
C TYR A 96 8.73 13.71 -1.61
N VAL A 97 8.34 13.57 -2.89
CA VAL A 97 9.25 13.79 -4.02
C VAL A 97 9.27 15.25 -4.44
N GLU A 98 10.32 15.96 -4.05
CA GLU A 98 10.59 17.31 -4.52
C GLU A 98 11.37 17.32 -5.83
N THR A 99 10.99 18.20 -6.76
CA THR A 99 11.75 18.43 -7.99
C THR A 99 11.96 19.93 -8.22
N PRO A 100 13.20 20.44 -8.01
CA PRO A 100 13.49 21.86 -8.15
C PRO A 100 13.06 22.43 -9.50
N GLY A 101 12.25 23.48 -9.45
CA GLY A 101 11.71 24.15 -10.64
C GLY A 101 10.36 23.61 -11.12
N LEU A 102 9.81 22.58 -10.47
CA LEU A 102 8.44 22.14 -10.65
C LEU A 102 7.54 22.73 -9.55
N PRO A 103 6.46 23.47 -9.87
CA PRO A 103 5.54 23.97 -8.86
C PRO A 103 4.85 22.82 -8.10
N GLU A 104 4.69 22.95 -6.78
CA GLU A 104 4.13 21.91 -5.90
C GLU A 104 2.78 21.37 -6.38
N GLY A 105 1.84 22.24 -6.76
CA GLY A 105 0.52 21.79 -7.22
C GLY A 105 0.57 20.97 -8.52
N LEU A 106 1.55 21.25 -9.39
CA LEU A 106 1.78 20.45 -10.59
C LEU A 106 2.47 19.13 -10.25
N ALA A 107 3.47 19.14 -9.35
CA ALA A 107 4.11 17.93 -8.84
C ALA A 107 3.08 16.97 -8.24
N ALA A 108 2.22 17.45 -7.34
CA ALA A 108 1.17 16.65 -6.73
C ALA A 108 0.16 16.08 -7.75
N THR A 109 -0.19 16.86 -8.78
CA THR A 109 -1.07 16.37 -9.86
C THR A 109 -0.40 15.27 -10.69
N ILE A 110 0.91 15.38 -10.92
CA ILE A 110 1.67 14.38 -11.65
C ILE A 110 1.82 13.12 -10.81
N GLU A 111 2.12 13.25 -9.52
CA GLU A 111 2.22 12.13 -8.60
C GLU A 111 0.94 11.30 -8.56
N ASP A 112 -0.22 11.94 -8.37
CA ASP A 112 -1.53 11.29 -8.40
C ASP A 112 -1.78 10.54 -9.73
N TRP A 113 -1.48 11.19 -10.86
CA TRP A 113 -1.60 10.57 -12.18
C TRP A 113 -0.60 9.41 -12.37
N VAL A 114 0.63 9.54 -11.88
CA VAL A 114 1.67 8.53 -12.02
C VAL A 114 1.38 7.29 -11.18
N LEU A 115 0.71 7.41 -10.04
CA LEU A 115 0.41 6.27 -9.18
C LEU A 115 -0.92 5.58 -9.53
N THR A 116 -1.88 6.31 -10.11
CA THR A 116 -3.22 5.77 -10.40
C THR A 116 -3.57 5.66 -11.89
N GLY A 117 -2.74 6.26 -12.75
CA GLY A 117 -2.95 6.32 -14.19
C GLY A 117 -2.53 5.05 -14.94
N ASP A 118 -2.78 5.05 -16.24
CA ASP A 118 -2.48 3.93 -17.13
C ASP A 118 -0.96 3.70 -17.26
N PRO A 119 -0.44 2.52 -16.84
CA PRO A 119 0.99 2.22 -16.92
C PRO A 119 1.54 2.27 -18.34
N GLU A 120 0.74 1.95 -19.37
CA GLU A 120 1.19 2.01 -20.77
C GLU A 120 1.48 3.44 -21.21
N GLU A 121 0.63 4.39 -20.84
CA GLU A 121 0.80 5.81 -21.16
C GLU A 121 2.04 6.38 -20.45
N ILE A 122 2.20 6.05 -19.17
CA ILE A 122 3.33 6.49 -18.36
C ILE A 122 4.64 5.92 -18.90
N ALA A 123 4.68 4.60 -19.16
CA ALA A 123 5.84 3.92 -19.74
C ALA A 123 6.25 4.53 -21.09
N ALA A 124 5.28 4.80 -21.97
CA ALA A 124 5.53 5.46 -23.25
C ALA A 124 6.06 6.90 -23.06
N PHE A 125 5.56 7.63 -22.05
CA PHE A 125 5.98 9.00 -21.78
C PHE A 125 7.43 9.07 -21.27
N ILE A 126 7.80 8.27 -20.27
CA ILE A 126 9.15 8.30 -19.69
C ILE A 126 10.16 7.45 -20.46
N GLY A 127 9.69 6.47 -21.24
CA GLY A 127 10.53 5.57 -22.04
C GLY A 127 11.05 4.36 -21.26
N TRP A 128 10.30 3.92 -20.24
CA TRP A 128 10.58 2.71 -19.46
C TRP A 128 9.83 1.50 -20.05
N PRO A 129 10.26 0.26 -19.73
CA PRO A 129 9.44 -0.93 -19.97
C PRO A 129 8.12 -0.86 -19.20
N LEU A 130 7.04 -1.36 -19.80
CA LEU A 130 5.72 -1.41 -19.17
C LEU A 130 5.77 -2.18 -17.84
N GLU A 131 6.42 -3.34 -17.85
CA GLU A 131 6.48 -4.23 -16.68
C GLU A 131 7.18 -3.55 -15.49
N LYS A 132 8.15 -2.67 -15.75
CA LYS A 132 8.80 -1.88 -14.70
C LYS A 132 7.84 -0.84 -14.12
N VAL A 133 7.05 -0.16 -14.94
CA VAL A 133 6.08 0.82 -14.46
C VAL A 133 5.00 0.12 -13.63
N GLU A 134 4.48 -1.02 -14.08
CA GLU A 134 3.50 -1.81 -13.33
C GLU A 134 4.06 -2.26 -11.97
N GLU A 135 5.30 -2.77 -11.93
CA GLU A 135 5.96 -3.13 -10.67
C GLU A 135 6.12 -1.92 -9.73
N TYR A 136 6.45 -0.75 -10.28
CA TYR A 136 6.75 0.45 -9.50
C TYR A 136 5.50 1.25 -9.09
N GLN A 137 4.36 1.02 -9.74
CA GLN A 137 3.04 1.53 -9.34
C GLN A 137 2.31 0.61 -8.34
N ALA A 138 2.78 -0.63 -8.16
CA ALA A 138 2.10 -1.58 -7.29
C ALA A 138 1.90 -1.03 -5.87
N GLU A 139 0.79 -1.42 -5.24
CA GLU A 139 0.54 -1.18 -3.82
C GLU A 139 1.05 -2.38 -3.00
N ALA A 140 1.30 -2.16 -1.71
CA ALA A 140 1.73 -3.21 -0.77
C ALA A 140 0.60 -4.19 -0.46
#